data_AF-A0A1V6QYA0-F1
#
_entry.id   AF-A0A1V6QYA0-F1
#
_cell.length_a   1.000
_cell.length_b   1.000
_cell.length_c   1.000
_cell.angle_alpha   90.00
_cell.angle_beta   90.00
_cell.angle_gamma   90.00
#
_symmetry.space_group_name_H-M   'P 1'
#
loop_
_entity.id
_entity.type
_entity.pdbx_description
1 polymer ?
#
loop_
_entity_poly.entity_id
_entity_poly.type
_entity_poly.pdbx_seq_one_letter_code
_entity_poly.pdbx_strand_id
1 'polypeptide(L)'
;MSSALSTNTMSTPTPTQADNLPPFDIITIVTRNDASSVWGFKHWIHEIQLILANLNLLAIISRDIPRPTRQHPQYQTWLQWSQSIGHYKLWAMTRDQFDSLHGYISAWGAHAKFCAQLDHTFNWYTATKVILGEIKEELPHLHNMIDRQIRTGDANGEQFQGHLTGILNALKERN
;
A
#
# COMPACT_ATOMS: atom_id res chain seq x y z
N MET A 1 34.51 47.80 -23.26
CA MET A 1 33.31 47.32 -22.54
C MET A 1 33.08 45.88 -22.96
N SER A 2 33.50 44.93 -22.13
CA SER A 2 33.34 43.49 -22.41
C SER A 2 32.01 43.03 -21.82
N SER A 3 31.04 42.72 -22.68
CA SER A 3 29.79 42.06 -22.28
C SER A 3 30.09 40.60 -22.01
N ALA A 4 30.04 40.19 -20.74
CA ALA A 4 30.04 38.79 -20.35
C ALA A 4 28.72 38.17 -20.79
N LEU A 5 28.77 37.23 -21.75
CA LEU A 5 27.64 36.37 -22.07
C LEU A 5 27.41 35.43 -20.88
N SER A 6 26.38 35.72 -20.07
CA SER A 6 25.84 34.75 -19.12
C SER A 6 25.23 33.59 -19.91
N THR A 7 25.95 32.49 -20.00
CA THR A 7 25.41 31.20 -20.42
C THR A 7 24.42 30.74 -19.36
N ASN A 8 23.12 30.95 -19.62
CA ASN A 8 22.05 30.30 -18.88
C ASN A 8 22.13 28.80 -19.15
N THR A 9 22.79 28.07 -18.27
CA THR A 9 22.72 26.61 -18.24
C THR A 9 21.29 26.24 -17.89
N MET A 10 20.48 25.85 -18.87
CA MET A 10 19.18 25.23 -18.60
C MET A 10 19.44 23.91 -17.86
N SER A 11 19.20 23.89 -16.56
CA SER A 11 19.16 22.64 -15.81
C SER A 11 18.01 21.80 -16.33
N THR A 12 18.33 20.63 -16.87
CA THR A 12 17.33 19.61 -17.18
C THR A 12 16.60 19.26 -15.88
N PRO A 13 15.25 19.28 -15.85
CA PRO A 13 14.51 18.90 -14.67
C PRO A 13 14.86 17.47 -14.26
N THR A 14 15.00 17.24 -12.96
CA THR A 14 15.27 15.91 -12.41
C THR A 14 14.11 14.97 -12.75
N PRO A 15 14.39 13.76 -13.29
CA PRO A 15 13.33 12.79 -13.56
C PRO A 15 12.52 12.45 -12.31
N THR A 16 11.24 12.18 -12.47
CA THR A 16 10.30 11.85 -11.40
C THR A 16 9.60 10.52 -11.67
N GLN A 17 8.92 10.00 -10.65
CA GLN A 17 8.12 8.77 -10.76
C GLN A 17 6.96 8.88 -11.77
N ALA A 18 6.61 10.10 -12.18
CA ALA A 18 5.57 10.33 -13.17
C ALA A 18 6.09 10.24 -14.61
N ASP A 19 7.41 10.21 -14.82
CA ASP A 19 7.97 10.17 -16.17
C ASP A 19 7.77 8.79 -16.80
N ASN A 20 7.35 8.79 -18.08
CA ASN A 20 7.11 7.58 -18.87
C ASN A 20 6.01 6.67 -18.33
N LEU A 21 5.07 7.21 -17.56
CA LEU A 21 3.89 6.45 -17.15
C LEU A 21 2.95 6.20 -18.34
N PRO A 22 2.42 4.97 -18.48
CA PRO A 22 1.34 4.72 -19.42
C PRO A 22 0.08 5.50 -18.97
N PRO A 23 -0.83 5.80 -19.91
CA PRO A 23 -2.17 6.25 -19.56
C PRO A 23 -2.79 5.33 -18.50
N PHE A 24 -3.50 5.92 -17.54
CA PHE A 24 -4.12 5.11 -16.50
C PHE A 24 -5.20 4.21 -17.10
N ASP A 25 -5.11 2.93 -16.80
CA ASP A 25 -6.12 1.93 -17.14
C ASP A 25 -6.31 0.96 -15.97
N ILE A 26 -7.55 0.53 -15.76
CA ILE A 26 -7.89 -0.36 -14.65
C ILE A 26 -7.34 -1.75 -14.98
N ILE A 27 -6.27 -2.13 -14.30
CA ILE A 27 -5.72 -3.48 -14.43
C ILE A 27 -6.64 -4.44 -13.67
N THR A 28 -7.42 -5.24 -14.41
CA THR A 28 -8.15 -6.35 -13.82
C THR A 28 -7.20 -7.55 -13.71
N ILE A 29 -6.62 -7.76 -12.53
CA ILE A 29 -5.78 -8.93 -12.25
C ILE A 29 -6.71 -10.07 -11.82
N VAL A 30 -7.11 -10.89 -12.79
CA VAL A 30 -7.93 -12.08 -12.52
C VAL A 30 -7.07 -13.12 -11.82
N THR A 31 -7.32 -13.36 -10.54
CA THR A 31 -6.70 -14.47 -9.79
C THR A 31 -7.15 -15.79 -10.41
N ARG A 32 -6.24 -16.48 -11.11
CA ARG A 32 -6.51 -17.84 -11.63
C ARG A 32 -6.52 -18.91 -10.53
N ASN A 33 -5.94 -18.59 -9.38
CA ASN A 33 -5.86 -19.47 -8.22
C ASN A 33 -6.77 -18.99 -7.10
N ASP A 34 -7.17 -19.92 -6.23
CA ASP A 34 -7.87 -19.59 -5.00
C ASP A 34 -6.96 -18.73 -4.10
N ALA A 35 -7.23 -17.43 -4.07
CA ALA A 35 -6.50 -16.45 -3.28
C ALA A 35 -6.60 -16.71 -1.77
N SER A 36 -7.54 -17.57 -1.33
CA SER A 36 -7.63 -17.99 0.07
C SER A 36 -6.57 -19.03 0.47
N SER A 37 -5.82 -19.58 -0.50
CA SER A 37 -4.68 -20.45 -0.24
C SER A 37 -3.35 -19.68 -0.24
N VAL A 38 -2.43 -20.04 0.67
CA VAL A 38 -1.08 -19.44 0.73
C VAL A 38 -0.34 -19.53 -0.62
N TRP A 39 -0.51 -20.64 -1.34
CA TRP A 39 0.09 -20.83 -2.66
C TRP A 39 -0.55 -19.94 -3.73
N GLY A 40 -1.89 -19.88 -3.77
CA GLY A 40 -2.63 -19.03 -4.70
C GLY A 40 -2.32 -17.55 -4.49
N PHE A 41 -2.17 -17.15 -3.23
CA PHE A 41 -1.73 -15.81 -2.87
C PHE A 41 -0.32 -15.51 -3.37
N LYS A 42 0.69 -16.34 -3.04
CA LYS A 42 2.08 -16.14 -3.50
C LYS A 42 2.18 -16.04 -5.02
N HIS A 43 1.42 -16.88 -5.73
CA HIS A 43 1.34 -16.83 -7.18
C HIS A 43 0.75 -15.49 -7.66
N TRP A 44 -0.35 -15.04 -7.06
CA TRP A 44 -0.97 -13.76 -7.40
C TRP A 44 0.00 -12.59 -7.21
N ILE A 45 0.77 -12.55 -6.13
CA ILE A 45 1.80 -11.51 -5.90
C ILE A 45 2.82 -11.46 -7.02
N HIS A 46 3.29 -12.63 -7.45
CA HIS A 46 4.24 -12.73 -8.54
C HIS A 46 3.64 -12.22 -9.85
N GLU A 47 2.37 -12.54 -10.14
CA GLU A 47 1.64 -11.99 -11.29
C GLU A 47 1.52 -10.46 -11.21
N ILE A 48 1.23 -9.89 -10.04
CA ILE A 48 1.22 -8.42 -9.87
C ILE A 48 2.59 -7.84 -10.20
N GLN A 49 3.67 -8.38 -9.62
CA GLN A 49 5.01 -7.87 -9.86
C GLN A 49 5.38 -7.92 -11.35
N LEU A 50 5.04 -9.02 -12.03
CA LEU A 50 5.27 -9.18 -13.46
C LEU A 50 4.48 -8.15 -14.28
N ILE A 51 3.20 -7.93 -13.93
CA ILE A 51 2.36 -6.91 -14.59
C ILE A 51 2.92 -5.51 -14.38
N LEU A 52 3.32 -5.17 -13.14
CA LEU A 52 3.92 -3.86 -12.85
C LEU A 52 5.23 -3.64 -13.60
N ALA A 53 6.05 -4.68 -13.76
CA ALA A 53 7.26 -4.62 -14.57
C ALA A 53 6.92 -4.40 -16.06
N ASN A 54 5.99 -5.19 -16.61
CA ASN A 54 5.61 -5.12 -18.03
C ASN A 54 4.96 -3.79 -18.41
N LEU A 55 4.26 -3.14 -17.48
CA LEU A 55 3.63 -1.83 -17.69
C LEU A 55 4.54 -0.64 -17.33
N ASN A 56 5.81 -0.89 -17.00
CA ASN A 56 6.76 0.13 -16.56
C ASN A 56 6.30 0.92 -15.31
N LEU A 57 5.56 0.27 -14.42
CA LEU A 57 4.99 0.87 -13.20
C LEU A 57 5.88 0.71 -11.96
N LEU A 58 7.02 0.00 -12.07
CA LEU A 58 7.96 -0.16 -10.96
C LEU A 58 8.51 1.18 -10.46
N ALA A 59 8.64 2.18 -11.34
CA ALA A 59 9.10 3.51 -10.97
C ALA A 59 8.21 4.17 -9.90
N ILE A 60 6.90 3.91 -9.92
CA ILE A 60 5.94 4.50 -8.97
C ILE A 60 6.21 4.08 -7.53
N ILE A 61 6.75 2.87 -7.35
CA ILE A 61 7.06 2.33 -6.03
C ILE A 61 8.54 2.45 -5.67
N SER A 62 9.37 3.00 -6.57
CA SER A 62 10.79 3.19 -6.33
C SER A 62 11.02 4.31 -5.33
N ARG A 63 11.83 4.06 -4.30
CA ARG A 63 12.23 5.09 -3.32
C ARG A 63 13.33 6.01 -3.86
N ASP A 64 14.06 5.55 -4.87
CA ASP A 64 15.22 6.25 -5.43
C ASP A 64 14.81 7.29 -6.48
N ILE A 65 13.55 7.25 -6.92
CA ILE A 65 13.00 8.20 -7.89
C ILE A 65 12.12 9.22 -7.15
N PRO A 66 12.38 10.53 -7.28
CA PRO A 66 11.57 11.57 -6.65
C PRO A 66 10.10 11.51 -7.07
N ARG A 67 9.19 11.75 -6.12
CA ARG A 67 7.76 11.90 -6.41
C ARG A 67 7.52 13.19 -7.22
N PRO A 68 6.58 13.18 -8.19
CA PRO A 68 6.21 14.39 -8.91
C PRO A 68 5.55 15.41 -7.96
N THR A 69 5.74 16.69 -8.25
CA THR A 69 4.94 17.76 -7.63
C THR A 69 3.58 17.88 -8.31
N ARG A 70 2.63 18.59 -7.69
CA ARG A 70 1.29 18.81 -8.27
C ARG A 70 1.30 19.54 -9.61
N GLN A 71 2.39 20.25 -9.92
CA GLN A 71 2.56 20.95 -11.19
C GLN A 71 3.07 20.05 -12.32
N HIS A 72 3.44 18.80 -12.02
CA HIS A 72 3.91 17.85 -13.03
C HIS A 72 2.76 17.50 -14.00
N PRO A 73 2.97 17.52 -15.34
CA PRO A 73 1.90 17.25 -16.31
C PRO A 73 1.23 15.88 -16.14
N GLN A 74 2.00 14.89 -15.67
CA GLN A 74 1.52 13.52 -15.42
C GLN A 74 1.19 13.24 -13.93
N TYR A 75 1.07 14.27 -13.08
CA TYR A 75 0.79 14.09 -11.64
C TYR A 75 -0.50 13.29 -11.42
N GLN A 76 -1.57 13.58 -12.18
CA GLN A 76 -2.85 12.90 -12.00
C GLN A 76 -2.77 11.42 -12.37
N THR A 77 -2.13 11.08 -13.49
CA THR A 77 -1.87 9.70 -13.91
C THR A 77 -1.03 8.96 -12.88
N TRP A 78 0.03 9.60 -12.38
CA TRP A 78 0.85 9.06 -11.29
C TRP A 78 0.04 8.80 -10.02
N LEU A 79 -0.85 9.71 -9.64
CA LEU A 79 -1.69 9.56 -8.45
C LEU A 79 -2.64 8.36 -8.57
N GLN A 80 -3.30 8.20 -9.73
CA GLN A 80 -4.21 7.07 -9.99
C GLN A 80 -3.49 5.73 -9.96
N TRP A 81 -2.31 5.64 -10.59
CA TRP A 81 -1.49 4.44 -10.52
C TRP A 81 -0.97 4.19 -9.09
N SER A 82 -0.52 5.22 -8.39
CA SER A 82 -0.03 5.11 -7.00
C SER A 82 -1.11 4.57 -6.05
N GLN A 83 -2.36 5.05 -6.19
CA GLN A 83 -3.53 4.54 -5.48
C GLN A 83 -3.74 3.05 -5.76
N SER A 84 -3.80 2.68 -7.04
CA SER A 84 -4.03 1.30 -7.47
C SER A 84 -2.93 0.34 -6.95
N ILE A 85 -1.67 0.74 -7.09
CA ILE A 85 -0.53 -0.07 -6.62
C ILE A 85 -0.47 -0.12 -5.09
N GLY A 86 -0.81 0.97 -4.41
CA GLY A 86 -0.90 1.03 -2.95
C GLY A 86 -1.88 -0.01 -2.41
N HIS A 87 -3.07 -0.11 -3.02
CA HIS A 87 -4.04 -1.14 -2.70
C HIS A 87 -3.48 -2.55 -2.91
N TYR A 88 -2.89 -2.84 -4.07
CA TYR A 88 -2.29 -4.15 -4.31
C TYR A 88 -1.23 -4.50 -3.27
N LYS A 89 -0.33 -3.57 -2.94
CA LYS A 89 0.72 -3.76 -1.93
C LYS A 89 0.17 -4.02 -0.54
N LEU A 90 -0.89 -3.31 -0.14
CA LEU A 90 -1.54 -3.57 1.13
C LEU A 90 -2.04 -5.01 1.16
N TRP A 91 -2.89 -5.40 0.21
CA TRP A 91 -3.46 -6.75 0.17
C TRP A 91 -2.42 -7.84 -0.05
N ALA A 92 -1.24 -7.48 -0.54
CA ALA A 92 -0.11 -8.36 -0.85
C ALA A 92 0.78 -8.76 0.35
N MET A 93 0.66 -8.09 1.49
CA MET A 93 1.50 -8.41 2.65
C MET A 93 0.94 -9.60 3.43
N THR A 94 1.75 -10.63 3.61
CA THR A 94 1.41 -11.78 4.45
C THR A 94 2.25 -11.83 5.70
N ARG A 95 1.72 -12.46 6.74
CA ARG A 95 2.42 -12.62 8.02
C ARG A 95 3.76 -13.32 7.88
N ASP A 96 3.90 -14.28 6.96
CA ASP A 96 5.11 -15.07 6.73
C ASP A 96 6.30 -14.29 6.15
N GLN A 97 6.08 -13.06 5.65
CA GLN A 97 7.13 -12.18 5.13
C GLN A 97 7.93 -11.46 6.23
N PHE A 98 7.58 -11.65 7.51
CA PHE A 98 8.12 -10.89 8.62
C PHE A 98 8.60 -11.82 9.74
N ASP A 99 9.75 -11.52 10.32
CA ASP A 99 10.30 -12.30 11.44
C ASP A 99 9.51 -12.10 12.74
N SER A 100 8.78 -10.98 12.86
CA SER A 100 8.00 -10.66 14.05
C SER A 100 6.60 -10.15 13.72
N LEU A 101 5.66 -10.50 14.60
CA LEU A 101 4.28 -10.03 14.54
C LEU A 101 4.19 -8.50 14.64
N HIS A 102 5.02 -7.89 15.49
CA HIS A 102 5.11 -6.44 15.60
C HIS A 102 5.58 -5.80 14.28
N GLY A 103 6.60 -6.36 13.63
CA GLY A 103 7.08 -5.88 12.33
C GLY A 103 6.01 -5.96 11.24
N TYR A 104 5.30 -7.09 11.18
CA TYR A 104 4.18 -7.28 10.27
C TYR A 104 3.05 -6.26 10.47
N ILE A 105 2.50 -6.17 11.68
CA ILE A 105 1.38 -5.26 11.97
C ILE A 105 1.81 -3.79 11.79
N SER A 106 3.06 -3.44 12.12
CA SER A 106 3.60 -2.09 11.89
C SER A 106 3.64 -1.74 10.41
N ALA A 107 4.16 -2.64 9.58
CA ALA A 107 4.21 -2.45 8.13
C ALA A 107 2.80 -2.39 7.52
N TRP A 108 1.91 -3.29 7.94
CA TRP A 108 0.51 -3.33 7.52
C TRP A 108 -0.22 -2.04 7.86
N GLY A 109 -0.15 -1.60 9.12
CA GLY A 109 -0.78 -0.38 9.60
C GLY A 109 -0.26 0.87 8.88
N ALA A 110 1.04 0.94 8.58
CA ALA A 110 1.62 2.04 7.80
C ALA A 110 1.07 2.09 6.37
N HIS A 111 0.98 0.95 5.68
CA HIS A 111 0.41 0.88 4.33
C HIS A 111 -1.09 1.14 4.31
N ALA A 112 -1.85 0.63 5.29
CA ALA A 112 -3.28 0.91 5.39
C ALA A 112 -3.54 2.42 5.54
N LYS A 113 -2.77 3.10 6.39
CA LYS A 113 -2.83 4.57 6.52
C LYS A 113 -2.47 5.28 5.23
N PHE A 114 -1.43 4.83 4.53
CA PHE A 114 -1.05 5.39 3.23
C PHE A 114 -2.18 5.22 2.20
N CYS A 115 -2.81 4.05 2.12
CA CYS A 115 -3.95 3.81 1.24
C CYS A 115 -5.13 4.73 1.59
N ALA A 116 -5.48 4.85 2.88
CA ALA A 116 -6.56 5.72 3.34
C ALA A 116 -6.31 7.22 3.08
N GLN A 117 -5.04 7.66 3.06
CA GLN A 117 -4.69 9.04 2.68
C GLN A 117 -4.89 9.31 1.19
N LEU A 118 -4.76 8.28 0.36
CA LEU A 118 -4.89 8.40 -1.09
C LEU A 118 -6.32 8.11 -1.57
N ASP A 119 -7.07 7.24 -0.88
CA ASP A 119 -8.42 6.85 -1.24
C ASP A 119 -9.38 7.06 -0.04
N HIS A 120 -10.30 8.02 -0.20
CA HIS A 120 -11.33 8.32 0.80
C HIS A 120 -12.37 7.19 0.93
N THR A 121 -12.46 6.28 -0.05
CA THR A 121 -13.34 5.11 -0.01
C THR A 121 -12.67 3.89 0.64
N PHE A 122 -11.44 4.05 1.17
CA PHE A 122 -10.71 2.97 1.82
C PHE A 122 -11.53 2.31 2.93
N ASN A 123 -11.76 1.00 2.76
CA ASN A 123 -12.60 0.23 3.65
C ASN A 123 -11.79 -0.34 4.83
N TRP A 124 -11.73 0.42 5.93
CA TRP A 124 -11.07 0.01 7.18
C TRP A 124 -11.60 -1.30 7.76
N TYR A 125 -12.88 -1.60 7.55
CA TYR A 125 -13.48 -2.86 7.99
C TYR A 125 -12.83 -4.05 7.27
N THR A 126 -12.74 -4.00 5.93
CA THR A 126 -12.12 -5.06 5.14
C THR A 126 -10.64 -5.21 5.49
N ALA A 127 -9.91 -4.08 5.62
CA ALA A 127 -8.50 -4.09 6.01
C ALA A 127 -8.28 -4.74 7.38
N THR A 128 -9.19 -4.48 8.33
CA THR A 128 -9.16 -5.08 9.67
C THR A 128 -9.47 -6.57 9.63
N LYS A 129 -10.46 -7.01 8.84
CA LYS A 129 -10.77 -8.44 8.70
C LYS A 129 -9.62 -9.25 8.11
N VAL A 130 -8.91 -8.70 7.12
CA VAL A 130 -7.76 -9.37 6.51
C VAL A 130 -6.63 -9.54 7.52
N ILE A 131 -6.22 -8.47 8.22
CA ILE A 131 -5.14 -8.58 9.21
C ILE A 131 -5.51 -9.52 10.36
N LEU A 132 -6.77 -9.54 10.79
CA LEU A 132 -7.24 -10.47 11.84
C LEU A 132 -7.13 -11.93 11.39
N GLY A 133 -7.45 -12.22 10.13
CA GLY A 133 -7.28 -13.55 9.55
C GLY A 133 -5.83 -14.03 9.60
N GLU A 134 -4.90 -13.16 9.22
CA GLU A 134 -3.46 -13.45 9.17
C GLU A 134 -2.84 -13.69 10.56
N ILE A 135 -3.34 -13.01 11.61
CA ILE A 135 -2.79 -13.10 12.97
C ILE A 135 -3.58 -14.04 13.89
N LYS A 136 -4.62 -14.71 13.38
CA LYS A 136 -5.58 -15.49 14.19
C LYS A 136 -4.89 -16.56 15.02
N GLU A 137 -3.92 -17.27 14.45
CA GLU A 137 -3.22 -18.36 15.14
C GLU A 137 -2.24 -17.83 16.22
N GLU A 138 -1.67 -16.65 16.02
CA GLU A 138 -0.77 -16.02 17.00
C GLU A 138 -1.53 -15.28 18.12
N LEU A 139 -2.69 -14.69 17.82
CA LEU A 139 -3.50 -13.88 18.75
C LEU A 139 -5.00 -14.24 18.70
N PRO A 140 -5.39 -15.47 19.05
CA PRO A 140 -6.77 -15.95 18.90
C PRO A 140 -7.79 -15.19 19.77
N HIS A 141 -7.39 -14.75 20.97
CA HIS A 141 -8.27 -13.98 21.85
C HIS A 141 -8.57 -12.59 21.29
N LEU A 142 -7.57 -11.91 20.76
CA LEU A 142 -7.71 -10.62 20.11
C LEU A 142 -8.59 -10.73 18.86
N HIS A 143 -8.34 -11.75 18.03
CA HIS A 143 -9.17 -12.07 16.88
C HIS A 143 -10.65 -12.19 17.27
N ASN A 144 -10.95 -13.02 18.27
CA ASN A 144 -12.33 -13.26 18.70
C ASN A 144 -12.99 -12.01 19.31
N MET A 145 -12.23 -11.20 20.05
CA MET A 145 -12.71 -9.95 20.62
C MET A 145 -13.12 -8.96 19.52
N ILE A 146 -12.25 -8.72 18.54
CA ILE A 146 -12.53 -7.77 17.47
C ILE A 146 -13.59 -8.32 16.50
N ASP A 147 -13.56 -9.61 16.18
CA ASP A 147 -14.60 -10.24 15.36
C ASP A 147 -15.99 -10.13 16.02
N ARG A 148 -16.06 -10.24 17.36
CA ARG A 148 -17.31 -10.01 18.10
C ARG A 148 -17.78 -8.56 17.97
N GLN A 149 -16.89 -7.57 18.16
CA GLN A 149 -17.22 -6.14 17.99
C GLN A 149 -17.68 -5.81 16.57
N ILE A 150 -17.10 -6.48 15.58
CA ILE A 150 -17.52 -6.40 14.18
C ILE A 150 -18.96 -6.89 14.02
N ARG A 151 -19.28 -8.06 14.56
CA ARG A 151 -20.61 -8.69 14.40
C ARG A 151 -21.74 -7.92 15.08
N THR A 152 -21.46 -7.19 16.15
CA THR A 152 -22.51 -6.40 16.82
C THR A 152 -22.87 -5.13 16.05
N GLY A 153 -22.10 -4.75 15.03
CA GLY A 153 -22.37 -3.58 14.19
C GLY A 153 -22.09 -2.25 14.89
N ASP A 154 -21.51 -2.27 16.08
CA ASP A 154 -21.25 -1.08 16.89
C ASP A 154 -19.98 -0.31 16.48
N ALA A 155 -19.26 -0.80 15.46
CA ALA A 155 -17.96 -0.31 15.05
C ALA A 155 -18.01 0.43 13.69
N ASN A 156 -17.60 1.69 13.68
CA ASN A 156 -17.37 2.50 12.48
C ASN A 156 -15.89 2.43 12.01
N GLY A 157 -15.59 3.05 10.87
CA GLY A 157 -14.23 3.05 10.28
C GLY A 157 -13.14 3.58 11.23
N GLU A 158 -13.44 4.62 12.01
CA GLU A 158 -12.50 5.19 12.98
C GLU A 158 -12.20 4.23 14.13
N GLN A 159 -13.21 3.50 14.61
CA GLN A 159 -13.03 2.47 15.64
C GLN A 159 -12.14 1.33 15.13
N PHE A 160 -12.25 0.94 13.86
CA PHE A 160 -11.36 -0.05 13.25
C PHE A 160 -9.91 0.43 13.15
N GLN A 161 -9.70 1.67 12.75
CA GLN A 161 -8.38 2.30 12.78
C GLN A 161 -7.82 2.38 14.22
N GLY A 162 -8.69 2.67 15.20
CA GLY A 162 -8.39 2.67 16.62
C GLY A 162 -7.95 1.28 17.12
N HIS A 163 -8.65 0.22 16.74
CA HIS A 163 -8.28 -1.16 17.07
C HIS A 163 -6.91 -1.52 16.53
N LEU A 164 -6.63 -1.25 15.25
CA LEU A 164 -5.29 -1.46 14.65
C LEU A 164 -4.19 -0.73 15.43
N THR A 165 -4.45 0.50 15.85
CA THR A 165 -3.50 1.29 16.66
C THR A 165 -3.34 0.71 18.07
N GLY A 166 -4.43 0.25 18.69
CA GLY A 166 -4.41 -0.40 20.00
C GLY A 166 -3.62 -1.71 19.99
N ILE A 167 -3.77 -2.52 18.95
CA ILE A 167 -2.98 -3.74 18.74
C ILE A 167 -1.50 -3.41 18.66
N LEU A 168 -1.14 -2.41 17.85
CA LEU A 168 0.24 -1.96 17.71
C LEU A 168 0.85 -1.53 19.05
N ASN A 169 0.11 -0.77 19.85
CA ASN A 169 0.57 -0.32 21.16
C ASN A 169 0.73 -1.50 22.13
N ALA A 170 -0.23 -2.41 22.19
CA ALA A 170 -0.16 -3.60 23.05
C ALA A 170 1.01 -4.53 22.68
N LEU A 171 1.36 -4.61 21.39
CA LEU A 171 2.53 -5.38 20.95
C LEU A 171 3.86 -4.70 21.29
N LYS A 172 3.91 -3.37 21.29
CA LYS A 172 5.11 -2.63 21.72
C LYS A 172 5.42 -2.84 23.20
N GLU A 173 4.41 -2.93 24.05
CA GLU A 173 4.59 -3.13 25.49
C GLU A 173 5.08 -4.53 25.87
N ARG A 174 5.05 -5.50 24.94
CA ARG A 174 5.47 -6.89 25.17
C ARG A 174 6.91 -7.20 24.76
N ASN A 175 7.57 -6.28 24.05
CA ASN A 175 8.96 -6.40 23.59
C ASN A 175 9.85 -5.43 24.36
#